data_AF-A0A2N0WYG2-F1
#
_entry.id   AF-A0A2N0WYG2-F1
#
_cell.length_a   1.000
_cell.length_b   1.000
_cell.length_c   1.000
_cell.angle_alpha   90.00
_cell.angle_beta   90.00
_cell.angle_gamma   90.00
#
_symmetry.space_group_name_H-M   'P 1'
#
loop_
_entity.id
_entity.type
_entity.pdbx_description
1 polymer ?
#
loop_
_entity_poly.entity_id
_entity_poly.type
_entity_poly.pdbx_seq_one_letter_code
_entity_poly.pdbx_strand_id
1 'polypeptide(L)'
;MMKKTVMLLAIFAFLPAYITMAFAEPVEEIPTITIASNSDVEFDEVPNLENYPFEIIAGSFELMNSGETQLLISQSEWTDEQMADYKQRHQSLPIVLTLGAFSDLKEATLAQQAEVFSGRSGDKLLYLYLTANMDKEKKEALGLHFTQTLQAWFSKRNLMVLPEAVQQQNLVALGLRDAQFEGGYK
;
A
#
# COMPACT_ATOMS: atom_id res chain seq x y z
N MET A 1 10.24 20.63 -96.14
CA MET A 1 9.27 20.17 -95.11
C MET A 1 10.04 19.39 -94.04
N MET A 2 10.45 20.05 -92.95
CA MET A 2 11.23 19.43 -91.88
C MET A 2 10.32 19.11 -90.69
N LYS A 3 10.28 17.83 -90.31
CA LYS A 3 9.59 17.30 -89.13
C LYS A 3 10.28 17.82 -87.87
N LYS A 4 9.53 18.48 -86.98
CA LYS A 4 9.97 18.82 -85.62
C LYS A 4 9.54 17.70 -84.67
N THR A 5 10.52 17.03 -84.06
CA THR A 5 10.32 16.01 -83.03
C THR A 5 10.68 16.60 -81.67
N VAL A 6 9.67 16.60 -80.80
CA VAL A 6 9.57 16.63 -79.32
C VAL A 6 10.86 16.58 -78.49
N MET A 7 10.92 17.42 -77.44
CA MET A 7 11.40 16.97 -76.12
C MET A 7 10.78 17.84 -75.01
N LEU A 8 9.81 17.29 -74.28
CA LEU A 8 9.22 17.89 -73.07
C LEU A 8 9.94 17.26 -71.87
N LEU A 9 10.72 18.06 -71.15
CA LEU A 9 11.48 17.62 -69.97
C LEU A 9 10.58 17.77 -68.73
N ALA A 10 10.07 16.66 -68.20
CA ALA A 10 9.34 16.63 -66.93
C ALA A 10 10.34 16.42 -65.78
N ILE A 11 10.53 17.46 -64.96
CA ILE A 11 11.33 17.39 -63.73
C ILE A 11 10.38 17.01 -62.58
N PHE A 12 10.44 15.74 -62.15
CA PHE A 12 9.83 15.29 -60.89
C PHE A 12 10.83 15.53 -59.76
N ALA A 13 10.60 16.56 -58.94
CA ALA A 13 11.34 16.76 -57.70
C ALA A 13 10.78 15.79 -56.64
N PHE A 14 11.55 14.77 -56.30
CA PHE A 14 11.35 13.91 -55.15
C PHE A 14 11.54 14.73 -53.87
N LEU A 15 10.47 14.99 -53.12
CA LEU A 15 10.56 15.48 -51.75
C LEU A 15 10.92 14.30 -50.84
N PRO A 16 12.00 14.36 -50.05
CA PRO A 16 12.23 13.37 -49.00
C PRO A 16 11.18 13.59 -47.90
N ALA A 17 10.24 12.65 -47.79
CA ALA A 17 9.40 12.53 -46.62
C ALA A 17 10.30 12.17 -45.43
N TYR A 18 10.66 13.16 -44.63
CA TYR A 18 11.21 12.93 -43.30
C TYR A 18 10.10 12.30 -42.46
N ILE A 19 10.10 10.97 -42.39
CA ILE A 19 9.31 10.22 -41.42
C ILE A 19 9.98 10.50 -40.07
N THR A 20 9.45 11.46 -39.33
CA THR A 20 9.75 11.61 -37.90
C THR A 20 9.22 10.37 -37.22
N MET A 21 10.08 9.35 -37.04
CA MET A 21 9.79 8.25 -36.13
C MET A 21 9.77 8.86 -34.73
N ALA A 22 8.56 9.18 -34.24
CA ALA A 22 8.34 9.41 -32.83
C ALA A 22 8.66 8.09 -32.12
N PHE A 23 9.86 7.99 -31.56
CA PHE A 23 10.17 6.96 -30.58
C PHE A 23 9.26 7.25 -29.39
N ALA A 24 8.14 6.53 -29.30
CA ALA A 24 7.38 6.46 -28.08
C ALA A 24 8.35 5.92 -27.03
N GLU A 25 8.69 6.74 -26.04
CA GLU A 25 9.50 6.30 -24.92
C GLU A 25 8.82 5.08 -24.29
N PRO A 26 9.55 4.00 -24.00
CA PRO A 26 8.97 2.82 -23.38
C PRO A 26 8.34 3.25 -22.05
N VAL A 27 7.03 3.00 -21.91
CA VAL A 27 6.33 3.21 -20.65
C VAL A 27 6.95 2.24 -19.65
N GLU A 28 7.68 2.78 -18.68
CA GLU A 28 8.28 1.99 -17.60
C GLU A 28 7.14 1.43 -16.73
N GLU A 29 6.90 0.13 -16.80
CA GLU A 29 5.87 -0.54 -16.01
C GLU A 29 6.31 -0.58 -14.54
N ILE A 30 5.58 0.14 -13.68
CA ILE A 30 5.81 0.14 -12.24
C ILE A 30 5.40 -1.23 -11.68
N PRO A 31 6.30 -1.98 -11.03
CA PRO A 31 6.01 -3.32 -10.54
C PRO A 31 4.91 -3.29 -9.48
N THR A 32 3.92 -4.18 -9.63
CA THR A 32 2.81 -4.31 -8.67
C THR A 32 3.28 -5.04 -7.41
N ILE A 33 2.83 -4.57 -6.26
CA ILE A 33 3.17 -5.09 -4.94
C ILE A 33 2.08 -6.06 -4.50
N THR A 34 2.45 -7.31 -4.25
CA THR A 34 1.51 -8.30 -3.71
C THR A 34 1.42 -8.18 -2.19
N ILE A 35 0.21 -8.00 -1.68
CA ILE A 35 -0.14 -7.95 -0.26
C ILE A 35 -0.95 -9.19 0.06
N ALA A 36 -0.52 -9.97 1.06
CA ALA A 36 -1.33 -11.07 1.57
C ALA A 36 -2.46 -10.53 2.45
N SER A 37 -3.62 -11.19 2.46
CA SER A 37 -4.68 -10.92 3.44
C SER A 37 -5.32 -12.22 3.94
N ASN A 38 -5.47 -12.34 5.26
CA ASN A 38 -6.30 -13.37 5.91
C ASN A 38 -7.56 -12.78 6.56
N SER A 39 -7.90 -11.51 6.26
CA SER A 39 -9.05 -10.86 6.85
C SER A 39 -10.34 -11.14 6.08
N ASP A 40 -11.46 -11.02 6.79
CA ASP A 40 -12.81 -11.13 6.23
C ASP A 40 -13.23 -9.85 5.48
N VAL A 41 -12.32 -8.87 5.30
CA VAL A 41 -12.59 -7.62 4.58
C VAL A 41 -12.48 -7.85 3.08
N GLU A 42 -13.52 -7.49 2.34
CA GLU A 42 -13.50 -7.47 0.88
C GLU A 42 -12.74 -6.22 0.38
N PHE A 43 -11.64 -6.46 -0.33
CA PHE A 43 -10.74 -5.42 -0.89
C PHE A 43 -11.04 -5.06 -2.34
N ASP A 44 -12.28 -5.29 -2.77
CA ASP A 44 -12.78 -4.82 -4.04
C ASP A 44 -12.69 -3.28 -4.13
N GLU A 45 -12.25 -2.78 -5.28
CA GLU A 45 -12.16 -1.35 -5.55
C GLU A 45 -11.37 -0.54 -4.51
N VAL A 46 -10.42 -1.18 -3.80
CA VAL A 46 -9.52 -0.47 -2.90
C VAL A 46 -8.73 0.58 -3.69
N PRO A 47 -8.77 1.87 -3.30
CA PRO A 47 -8.00 2.91 -3.96
C PRO A 47 -6.52 2.53 -3.96
N ASN A 48 -5.93 2.48 -5.16
CA ASN A 48 -4.52 2.13 -5.32
C ASN A 48 -3.62 3.35 -5.07
N LEU A 49 -2.32 3.10 -4.88
CA LEU A 49 -1.31 4.14 -4.72
C LEU A 49 -0.51 4.27 -6.02
N GLU A 50 -0.58 5.44 -6.67
CA GLU A 50 -0.07 5.66 -8.04
C GLU A 50 1.38 5.20 -8.25
N ASN A 51 2.26 5.56 -7.32
CA ASN A 51 3.69 5.22 -7.41
C ASN A 51 4.02 3.81 -6.90
N TYR A 52 3.07 3.15 -6.24
CA TYR A 52 3.24 1.86 -5.59
C TYR A 52 1.98 1.02 -5.76
N PRO A 53 1.65 0.64 -7.02
CA PRO A 53 0.46 -0.12 -7.29
C PRO A 53 0.53 -1.44 -6.54
N PHE A 54 -0.57 -1.85 -5.92
CA PHE A 54 -0.66 -3.10 -5.18
C PHE A 54 -1.87 -3.93 -5.59
N GLU A 55 -1.75 -5.23 -5.33
CA GLU A 55 -2.82 -6.21 -5.39
C GLU A 55 -2.91 -6.92 -4.05
N ILE A 56 -4.12 -7.29 -3.65
CA ILE A 56 -4.37 -8.02 -2.41
C ILE A 56 -4.82 -9.43 -2.78
N ILE A 57 -4.08 -10.43 -2.30
CA ILE A 57 -4.37 -11.85 -2.53
C ILE A 57 -4.70 -12.54 -1.21
N ALA A 58 -5.43 -13.65 -1.29
CA ALA A 58 -5.61 -14.53 -0.13
C ALA A 58 -4.25 -15.07 0.32
N GLY A 59 -3.95 -14.93 1.61
CA GLY A 59 -2.65 -15.28 2.15
C GLY A 59 -2.62 -15.18 3.67
N SER A 60 -1.51 -15.57 4.27
CA SER A 60 -1.38 -15.65 5.73
C SER A 60 0.04 -15.31 6.17
N PHE A 61 0.32 -15.50 7.46
CA PHE A 61 1.65 -15.37 8.04
C PHE A 61 2.72 -16.10 7.21
N GLU A 62 2.42 -17.29 6.72
CA GLU A 62 3.35 -18.16 6.00
C GLU A 62 3.91 -17.50 4.73
N LEU A 63 3.09 -16.78 3.95
CA LEU A 63 3.54 -16.11 2.72
C LEU A 63 4.44 -14.91 3.02
N MET A 64 4.10 -14.13 4.04
CA MET A 64 4.94 -13.01 4.46
C MET A 64 6.24 -13.52 5.08
N ASN A 65 6.17 -14.57 5.89
CA ASN A 65 7.32 -15.17 6.53
C ASN A 65 8.24 -15.86 5.51
N SER A 66 7.73 -16.52 4.47
CA SER A 66 8.56 -17.08 3.39
C SER A 66 9.21 -16.00 2.51
N GLY A 67 8.68 -14.77 2.55
CA GLY A 67 9.14 -13.65 1.72
C GLY A 67 8.43 -13.57 0.36
N GLU A 68 7.41 -14.38 0.13
CA GLU A 68 6.57 -14.32 -1.08
C GLU A 68 5.73 -13.04 -1.12
N THR A 69 5.35 -12.50 0.04
CA THR A 69 4.79 -11.15 0.14
C THR A 69 5.60 -10.29 1.11
N GLN A 70 5.58 -8.97 0.90
CA GLN A 70 6.26 -8.02 1.79
C GLN A 70 5.32 -7.41 2.84
N LEU A 71 4.01 -7.56 2.64
CA LEU A 71 2.96 -7.07 3.51
C LEU A 71 1.92 -8.15 3.77
N LEU A 72 1.32 -8.12 4.96
CA LEU A 72 0.16 -8.92 5.33
C LEU A 72 -0.87 -8.05 6.04
N ILE A 73 -2.11 -8.06 5.55
CA ILE A 73 -3.27 -7.59 6.29
C ILE A 73 -3.83 -8.76 7.09
N SER A 74 -3.97 -8.57 8.41
CA SER A 74 -4.42 -9.63 9.30
C SER A 74 -5.54 -9.19 10.21
N GLN A 75 -6.54 -10.04 10.39
CA GLN A 75 -7.60 -9.85 11.39
C GLN A 75 -7.27 -10.49 12.75
N SER A 76 -6.02 -10.92 12.92
CA SER A 76 -5.53 -11.51 14.15
C SER A 76 -4.11 -11.04 14.41
N GLU A 77 -3.83 -10.74 15.68
CA GLU A 77 -2.48 -10.45 16.12
C GLU A 77 -1.61 -11.70 16.00
N TRP A 78 -0.38 -11.53 15.51
CA TRP A 78 0.59 -12.62 15.48
C TRP A 78 0.97 -13.02 16.90
N THR A 79 0.99 -14.33 17.12
CA THR A 79 1.46 -14.93 18.38
C THR A 79 2.95 -14.66 18.61
N ASP A 80 3.40 -14.78 19.85
CA ASP A 80 4.82 -14.69 20.21
C ASP A 80 5.69 -15.69 19.41
N GLU A 81 5.16 -16.89 19.12
CA GLU A 81 5.82 -17.90 18.30
C GLU A 81 6.00 -17.43 16.85
N GLN A 82 4.95 -16.87 16.24
CA GLN A 82 5.02 -16.30 14.89
C GLN A 82 5.99 -15.11 14.82
N MET A 83 5.95 -14.24 15.82
CA MET A 83 6.89 -13.12 15.93
C MET A 83 8.34 -13.60 16.07
N ALA A 84 8.57 -14.65 16.86
CA ALA A 84 9.89 -15.24 17.05
C ALA A 84 10.40 -15.91 15.76
N ASP A 85 9.58 -16.69 15.08
CA ASP A 85 9.93 -17.35 13.82
C ASP A 85 10.26 -16.32 12.73
N TYR A 86 9.41 -15.29 12.59
CA TYR A 86 9.66 -14.19 11.66
C TYR A 86 10.99 -13.49 11.97
N LYS A 87 11.24 -13.15 13.23
CA LYS A 87 12.49 -12.50 13.65
C LYS A 87 13.71 -13.38 13.39
N GLN A 88 13.60 -14.69 13.61
CA GLN A 88 14.68 -15.63 13.35
C GLN A 88 15.04 -15.65 11.86
N ARG A 89 14.05 -15.66 10.97
CA ARG A 89 14.27 -15.69 9.53
C ARG A 89 14.74 -14.34 8.97
N HIS A 90 14.08 -13.24 9.33
CA HIS A 90 14.28 -11.91 8.72
C HIS A 90 15.22 -11.02 9.52
N GLN A 91 15.74 -11.51 10.64
CA GLN A 91 16.66 -10.80 11.55
C GLN A 91 16.10 -9.49 12.12
N SER A 92 14.79 -9.26 11.97
CA SER A 92 14.06 -8.07 12.37
C SER A 92 12.61 -8.43 12.67
N LEU A 93 11.95 -7.62 13.51
CA LEU A 93 10.51 -7.73 13.71
C LEU A 93 9.78 -6.99 12.58
N PRO A 94 8.56 -7.41 12.21
CA PRO A 94 7.74 -6.63 11.29
C PRO A 94 7.33 -5.32 11.97
N ILE A 95 7.05 -4.31 11.15
CA ILE A 95 6.30 -3.13 11.62
C ILE A 95 4.83 -3.53 11.65
N VAL A 96 4.16 -3.25 12.76
CA VAL A 96 2.74 -3.55 12.96
C VAL A 96 1.97 -2.24 13.05
N LEU A 97 0.97 -2.07 12.19
CA LEU A 97 0.07 -0.92 12.20
C LEU A 97 -1.36 -1.40 12.44
N THR A 98 -2.13 -0.66 13.21
CA THR A 98 -3.57 -0.92 13.37
C THR A 98 -4.32 -0.16 12.28
N LEU A 99 -5.21 -0.83 11.55
CA LEU A 99 -5.98 -0.26 10.44
C LEU A 99 -7.41 0.11 10.83
N GLY A 100 -7.99 -0.61 11.78
CA GLY A 100 -9.35 -0.40 12.27
C GLY A 100 -9.78 -1.51 13.23
N ALA A 101 -11.02 -1.43 13.69
CA ALA A 101 -11.62 -2.47 14.55
C ALA A 101 -12.95 -2.96 13.98
N PHE A 102 -13.21 -4.25 14.09
CA PHE A 102 -14.51 -4.85 13.80
C PHE A 102 -15.41 -4.64 15.01
N SER A 103 -16.17 -3.55 15.02
CA SER A 103 -17.03 -3.17 16.14
C SER A 103 -18.39 -2.69 15.65
N ASP A 104 -19.45 -3.10 16.33
CA ASP A 104 -20.82 -2.70 16.01
C ASP A 104 -21.15 -1.25 16.44
N LEU A 105 -20.23 -0.59 17.13
CA LEU A 105 -20.41 0.77 17.66
C LEU A 105 -20.18 1.82 16.56
N LYS A 106 -21.26 2.19 15.85
CA LYS A 106 -21.24 3.17 14.76
C LYS A 106 -20.84 4.60 15.19
N GLU A 107 -21.20 4.98 16.42
CA GLU A 107 -20.91 6.30 17.00
C GLU A 107 -20.30 6.13 18.40
N ALA A 108 -19.12 5.50 18.46
CA ALA A 108 -18.42 5.30 19.71
C ALA A 108 -17.90 6.62 20.30
N THR A 109 -18.14 6.83 21.60
CA THR A 109 -17.46 7.87 22.38
C THR A 109 -15.95 7.60 22.44
N LEU A 110 -15.14 8.62 22.80
CA LEU A 110 -13.70 8.45 22.97
C LEU A 110 -13.33 7.35 23.96
N ALA A 111 -14.11 7.18 25.04
CA ALA A 111 -13.88 6.13 26.03
C ALA A 111 -14.13 4.72 25.43
N GLN A 112 -15.20 4.56 24.65
CA GLN A 112 -15.50 3.30 23.97
C GLN A 112 -14.45 2.97 22.91
N GLN A 113 -14.02 3.96 22.13
CA GLN A 113 -12.92 3.77 21.18
C GLN A 113 -11.65 3.32 21.91
N ALA A 114 -11.32 3.92 23.06
CA ALA A 114 -10.18 3.50 23.85
C ALA A 114 -10.31 2.06 24.37
N GLU A 115 -11.50 1.62 24.76
CA GLU A 115 -11.75 0.22 25.16
C GLU A 115 -11.56 -0.76 24.00
N VAL A 116 -12.09 -0.42 22.82
CA VAL A 116 -11.96 -1.21 21.59
C VAL A 116 -10.50 -1.35 21.18
N PHE A 117 -9.81 -0.23 21.00
CA PHE A 117 -8.44 -0.20 20.49
C PHE A 117 -7.38 -0.58 21.54
N SER A 118 -7.74 -0.72 22.81
CA SER A 118 -6.89 -1.35 23.82
C SER A 118 -7.04 -2.87 23.89
N GLY A 119 -7.95 -3.45 23.10
CA GLY A 119 -8.28 -4.88 23.10
C GLY A 119 -9.11 -5.33 24.30
N ARG A 120 -9.48 -4.43 25.22
CA ARG A 120 -10.20 -4.76 26.46
C ARG A 120 -11.64 -5.19 26.22
N SER A 121 -12.27 -4.69 25.16
CA SER A 121 -13.62 -5.09 24.77
C SER A 121 -13.68 -6.49 24.14
N GLY A 122 -12.54 -7.05 23.72
CA GLY A 122 -12.46 -8.30 22.97
C GLY A 122 -12.82 -8.17 21.48
N ASP A 123 -13.04 -6.94 20.98
CA ASP A 123 -13.26 -6.70 19.56
C ASP A 123 -12.01 -7.03 18.75
N LYS A 124 -12.22 -7.62 17.56
CA LYS A 124 -11.10 -7.92 16.65
C LYS A 124 -10.57 -6.63 16.05
N LEU A 125 -9.25 -6.52 15.97
CA LEU A 125 -8.59 -5.44 15.25
C LEU A 125 -8.09 -5.94 13.89
N LEU A 126 -8.02 -5.01 12.95
CA LEU A 126 -7.37 -5.23 11.65
C LEU A 126 -5.97 -4.65 11.72
N TYR A 127 -4.98 -5.43 11.35
CA TYR A 127 -3.57 -5.08 11.39
C TYR A 127 -2.96 -5.10 10.00
N LEU A 128 -1.95 -4.26 9.78
CA LEU A 128 -1.03 -4.34 8.66
C LEU A 128 0.37 -4.65 9.20
N TYR A 129 0.90 -5.78 8.76
CA TYR A 129 2.29 -6.18 8.99
C TYR A 129 3.11 -5.77 7.77
N LEU A 130 4.18 -5.01 7.98
CA LEU A 130 5.14 -4.63 6.95
C LEU A 130 6.51 -5.20 7.26
N THR A 131 7.18 -5.76 6.27
CA THR A 131 8.57 -6.17 6.45
C THR A 131 9.47 -4.96 6.69
N ALA A 132 10.36 -5.05 7.69
CA ALA A 132 11.33 -4.00 7.97
C ALA A 132 12.35 -3.83 6.83
N ASN A 133 12.55 -4.89 6.03
CA ASN A 133 13.51 -4.95 4.92
C ASN A 133 13.01 -4.28 3.62
N MET A 134 11.82 -3.69 3.63
CA MET A 134 11.30 -2.90 2.52
C MET A 134 12.03 -1.55 2.44
N ASP A 135 12.18 -1.03 1.21
CA ASP A 135 12.61 0.35 0.99
C ASP A 135 11.82 1.32 1.87
N LYS A 136 12.53 2.31 2.45
CA LYS A 136 11.97 3.20 3.46
C LYS A 136 10.82 4.03 2.88
N GLU A 137 11.01 4.64 1.72
CA GLU A 137 10.02 5.51 1.10
C GLU A 137 8.77 4.72 0.73
N LYS A 138 8.96 3.55 0.09
CA LYS A 138 7.87 2.62 -0.24
C LYS A 138 7.06 2.21 1.00
N LYS A 139 7.76 1.85 2.08
CA LYS A 139 7.16 1.40 3.34
C LYS A 139 6.35 2.50 4.02
N GLU A 140 6.90 3.71 4.08
CA GLU A 140 6.22 4.88 4.64
C GLU A 140 4.99 5.24 3.80
N ALA A 141 5.12 5.25 2.47
CA ALA A 141 4.02 5.58 1.57
C ALA A 141 2.85 4.58 1.68
N LEU A 142 3.14 3.27 1.69
CA LEU A 142 2.11 2.24 1.89
C LEU A 142 1.51 2.33 3.29
N GLY A 143 2.34 2.47 4.32
CA GLY A 143 1.87 2.61 5.70
C GLY A 143 0.91 3.79 5.89
N LEU A 144 1.25 4.96 5.34
CA LEU A 144 0.40 6.15 5.36
C LEU A 144 -0.88 5.95 4.55
N HIS A 145 -0.79 5.35 3.37
CA HIS A 145 -1.95 5.09 2.51
C HIS A 145 -3.00 4.26 3.25
N PHE A 146 -2.59 3.17 3.88
CA PHE A 146 -3.50 2.32 4.64
C PHE A 146 -4.00 2.97 5.93
N THR A 147 -3.13 3.65 6.68
CA THR A 147 -3.51 4.19 8.00
C THR A 147 -4.24 5.54 7.94
N GLN A 148 -4.13 6.29 6.85
CA GLN A 148 -4.76 7.61 6.70
C GLN A 148 -5.70 7.68 5.50
N THR A 149 -5.18 7.47 4.29
CA THR A 149 -5.95 7.64 3.04
C THR A 149 -7.15 6.68 2.96
N LEU A 150 -6.95 5.43 3.35
CA LEU A 150 -7.98 4.39 3.26
C LEU A 150 -8.98 4.38 4.42
N GLN A 151 -8.87 5.26 5.41
CA GLN A 151 -9.77 5.25 6.58
C GLN A 151 -11.25 5.43 6.20
N ALA A 152 -11.56 6.31 5.24
CA ALA A 152 -12.92 6.47 4.75
C ALA A 152 -13.42 5.22 3.99
N TRP A 153 -12.52 4.52 3.31
CA TRP A 153 -12.82 3.27 2.61
C TRP A 153 -13.10 2.12 3.59
N PHE A 154 -12.31 2.03 4.67
CA PHE A 154 -12.53 1.08 5.77
C PHE A 154 -13.84 1.34 6.50
N SER A 155 -14.16 2.61 6.77
CA SER A 155 -15.42 2.98 7.43
C SER A 155 -16.66 2.53 6.64
N LYS A 156 -16.63 2.61 5.31
CA LYS A 156 -17.70 2.07 4.44
C LYS A 156 -17.88 0.56 4.54
N ARG A 157 -16.88 -0.15 5.05
CA ARG A 157 -16.85 -1.60 5.27
C ARG A 157 -17.07 -1.98 6.74
N ASN A 158 -17.72 -1.08 7.49
CA ASN A 158 -18.07 -1.26 8.90
C ASN A 158 -16.87 -1.45 9.85
N LEU A 159 -15.68 -0.99 9.45
CA LEU A 159 -14.57 -0.87 10.40
C LEU A 159 -14.67 0.46 11.13
N MET A 160 -14.48 0.40 12.45
CA MET A 160 -14.34 1.59 13.27
C MET A 160 -13.07 2.34 12.87
N VAL A 161 -13.22 3.65 12.66
CA VAL A 161 -12.12 4.56 12.29
C VAL A 161 -11.12 4.65 13.43
N LEU A 162 -9.84 4.76 13.07
CA LEU A 162 -8.76 4.89 14.04
C LEU A 162 -8.89 6.18 14.87
N PRO A 163 -8.86 6.11 16.21
CA PRO A 163 -8.74 7.30 17.05
C PRO A 163 -7.36 7.93 16.87
N GLU A 164 -7.26 9.24 17.13
CA GLU A 164 -6.03 10.00 16.94
C GLU A 164 -4.82 9.37 17.63
N ALA A 165 -4.99 8.87 18.86
CA ALA A 165 -3.90 8.23 19.61
C ALA A 165 -3.31 7.01 18.87
N VAL A 166 -4.16 6.19 18.23
CA VAL A 166 -3.71 5.01 17.46
C VAL A 166 -3.08 5.44 16.14
N GLN A 167 -3.62 6.48 15.49
CA GLN A 167 -2.96 7.06 14.31
C GLN A 167 -1.55 7.56 14.65
N GLN A 168 -1.36 8.20 15.81
CA GLN A 168 -0.03 8.62 16.25
C GLN A 168 0.90 7.44 16.50
N GLN A 169 0.42 6.37 17.15
CA GLN A 169 1.21 5.15 17.35
C GLN A 169 1.66 4.54 16.02
N ASN A 170 0.79 4.50 15.01
CA ASN A 170 1.15 4.04 13.67
C ASN A 170 2.25 4.91 13.04
N LEU A 171 2.16 6.24 13.19
CA LEU A 171 3.20 7.15 12.67
C LEU A 171 4.55 6.95 13.38
N VAL A 172 4.53 6.70 14.69
CA VAL A 172 5.73 6.35 15.45
C VAL A 172 6.31 5.01 14.98
N ALA A 173 5.46 4.01 14.76
CA ALA A 173 5.88 2.70 14.26
C ALA A 173 6.51 2.77 12.86
N LEU A 174 6.03 3.70 12.02
CA LEU A 174 6.62 3.99 10.71
C LEU A 174 7.91 4.83 10.79
N GLY A 175 8.26 5.39 11.95
CA GLY A 175 9.41 6.28 12.12
C GLY A 175 9.18 7.69 11.56
N LEU A 176 7.91 8.06 11.33
CA LEU A 176 7.50 9.37 10.80
C LEU A 176 7.27 10.41 11.90
N ARG A 177 7.19 9.97 13.16
CA ARG A 177 7.01 10.82 14.32
C ARG A 177 7.78 10.27 15.50
N ASP A 178 8.30 11.14 16.35
CA ASP A 178 8.93 10.72 17.60
C ASP A 178 7.88 10.24 18.60
N ALA A 179 8.24 9.22 19.37
CA ALA A 179 7.42 8.79 20.50
C ALA A 179 7.32 9.93 21.52
N GLN A 180 6.14 10.53 21.64
CA GLN A 180 5.88 11.50 22.69
C GLN A 180 5.71 10.74 24.02
N PHE A 181 6.78 10.65 24.79
CA PHE A 181 6.70 10.22 26.18
C PHE A 181 5.99 11.33 26.98
N GLU A 182 4.68 11.20 27.23
CA GLU A 182 3.98 12.01 28.24
C GLU A 182 4.25 11.53 29.68
N GLY A 183 5.44 10.96 29.93
CA GLY A 183 5.81 10.30 31.18
C GLY A 183 6.76 11.11 32.05
N GLY A 184 6.49 12.40 32.27
CA GLY A 184 7.14 13.16 33.33
C GLY A 184 6.41 12.95 34.65
N TYR A 185 6.74 11.87 35.39
CA TYR A 185 6.42 11.84 36.82
C TYR A 185 7.22 12.97 37.50
N LYS A 186 6.51 13.98 38.00
CA LYS A 186 6.97 14.85 39.09
C LYS A 186 6.11 14.60 40.31
#